data_AF-A0A410P6T5-F1
#
_entry.id   AF-A0A410P6T5-F1
#
_cell.length_a   1.000
_cell.length_b   1.000
_cell.length_c   1.000
_cell.angle_alpha   90.00
_cell.angle_beta   90.00
_cell.angle_gamma   90.00
#
_symmetry.space_group_name_H-M   'P 1'
#
loop_
_entity.id
_entity.type
_entity.pdbx_description
1 polymer ?
#
loop_
_entity_poly.entity_id
_entity_poly.type
_entity_poly.pdbx_seq_one_letter_code
_entity_poly.pdbx_strand_id
1 'polypeptide(L)'
;MLDQAPRDILTGFYQRDALEPYLRQLMADSTAQGKPFSLALIDIDRFKKYNDKYGHLFGDEILKYATSTLRLTFLEGPSFFLRYGGDEFIVIFPGKTVREALSAMRQCQHNLRRRPCLYGNRFYRVSVSCGIAGFPQDGRTPDEMIRNADEAMYFSKKTGRNRIIPYGRIGLLKFRRIAMFLAAALFAAAAVTLLYRLTYQQIIRPRLEQLKHMKIVTEPRNLDTVILRNGLVFKGSILTENNGGVVLHLYFENGGEGQMTIRRSEISQIKYGGAP
;
A
#
# COMPACT_ATOMS: atom_id res chain seq x y z
N MET A 1 -21.70 42.92 -11.34
CA MET A 1 -20.59 42.31 -12.12
C MET A 1 -20.86 40.84 -12.47
N LEU A 2 -21.49 40.04 -11.61
CA LEU A 2 -21.82 38.63 -11.91
C LEU A 2 -23.07 38.42 -12.78
N ASP A 3 -24.01 39.36 -12.83
CA ASP A 3 -25.31 39.16 -13.52
C ASP A 3 -25.19 38.98 -15.04
N GLN A 4 -24.06 39.41 -15.62
CA GLN A 4 -23.75 39.24 -17.06
C GLN A 4 -22.72 38.13 -17.32
N ALA A 5 -22.26 37.43 -16.29
CA ALA A 5 -21.24 36.40 -16.45
C ALA A 5 -21.83 35.18 -17.19
N PRO A 6 -21.11 34.61 -18.17
CA PRO A 6 -21.61 33.52 -18.98
C PRO A 6 -21.92 32.29 -18.11
N ARG A 7 -23.03 31.63 -18.44
CA ARG A 7 -23.49 30.41 -17.77
C ARG A 7 -23.39 29.24 -18.73
N ASP A 8 -23.01 28.09 -18.18
CA ASP A 8 -23.00 26.83 -18.88
C ASP A 8 -24.44 26.41 -19.19
N ILE A 9 -24.75 26.20 -20.47
CA ILE A 9 -26.12 25.93 -20.96
C ILE A 9 -26.70 24.66 -20.33
N LEU A 10 -25.85 23.65 -20.06
CA LEU A 10 -26.28 22.36 -19.54
C LEU A 10 -26.61 22.40 -18.04
N THR A 11 -25.82 23.12 -17.26
CA THR A 11 -25.87 23.10 -15.78
C THR A 11 -26.43 24.38 -15.16
N GLY A 12 -26.46 25.48 -15.93
CA GLY A 12 -26.83 26.82 -15.47
C GLY A 12 -25.87 27.42 -14.43
N PHE A 13 -24.72 26.77 -14.20
CA PHE A 13 -23.64 27.30 -13.36
C PHE A 13 -22.80 28.30 -14.14
N TYR A 14 -22.06 29.15 -13.42
CA TYR A 14 -21.11 30.06 -14.07
C TYR A 14 -20.04 29.27 -14.83
N GLN A 15 -19.48 29.86 -15.87
CA GLN A 15 -18.31 29.30 -16.56
C GLN A 15 -17.01 29.84 -15.96
N ARG A 16 -15.89 29.18 -16.31
CA ARG A 16 -14.53 29.48 -15.83
C ARG A 16 -14.18 30.96 -15.81
N ASP A 17 -14.58 31.71 -16.84
CA ASP A 17 -14.23 33.13 -16.98
C ASP A 17 -14.79 34.01 -15.86
N ALA A 18 -15.86 33.57 -15.18
CA ALA A 18 -16.42 34.26 -14.04
C ALA A 18 -15.60 34.09 -12.74
N LEU A 19 -14.69 33.10 -12.69
CA LEU A 19 -14.02 32.68 -11.46
C LEU A 19 -13.02 33.72 -10.95
N GLU A 20 -12.11 34.13 -11.79
CA GLU A 20 -11.00 35.00 -11.38
C GLU A 20 -11.49 36.37 -10.91
N PRO A 21 -12.38 37.08 -11.63
CA PRO A 21 -12.93 38.34 -11.15
C PRO A 21 -13.67 38.18 -9.82
N TYR A 22 -14.42 37.09 -9.67
CA TYR A 22 -15.13 36.79 -8.43
C TYR A 22 -14.17 36.55 -7.25
N LEU A 23 -13.11 35.77 -7.45
CA LEU A 23 -12.11 35.51 -6.42
C LEU A 23 -11.35 36.78 -6.02
N ARG A 24 -10.98 37.63 -6.98
CA ARG A 24 -10.31 38.90 -6.68
C ARG A 24 -11.17 39.79 -5.79
N GLN A 25 -12.46 39.95 -6.13
CA GLN A 25 -13.41 40.70 -5.31
C GLN A 25 -13.56 40.06 -3.93
N LEU A 26 -13.81 38.76 -3.86
CA LEU A 26 -14.03 38.05 -2.61
C LEU A 26 -12.81 38.09 -1.69
N MET A 27 -11.59 38.04 -2.24
CA MET A 27 -10.34 38.17 -1.47
C MET A 27 -10.19 39.57 -0.87
N ALA A 28 -10.51 40.62 -1.62
CA ALA A 28 -10.51 41.98 -1.11
C ALA A 28 -11.52 42.14 0.04
N ASP A 29 -12.76 41.66 -0.16
CA ASP A 29 -13.82 41.71 0.84
C ASP A 29 -13.46 40.90 2.10
N SER A 30 -12.90 39.71 1.92
CA SER A 30 -12.47 38.82 3.00
C SER A 30 -11.34 39.41 3.82
N THR A 31 -10.39 40.08 3.15
CA THR A 31 -9.29 40.79 3.81
C THR A 31 -9.80 41.99 4.61
N ALA A 32 -10.68 42.80 4.02
CA ALA A 32 -11.25 43.97 4.67
C ALA A 32 -12.13 43.60 5.88
N GLN A 33 -12.88 42.51 5.79
CA GLN A 33 -13.81 42.08 6.84
C GLN A 33 -13.19 41.09 7.85
N GLY A 34 -11.97 40.62 7.61
CA GLY A 34 -11.34 39.58 8.43
C GLY A 34 -12.10 38.24 8.40
N LYS A 35 -12.88 37.97 7.33
CA LYS A 35 -13.69 36.74 7.20
C LYS A 35 -13.01 35.77 6.24
N PRO A 36 -12.88 34.48 6.59
CA PRO A 36 -12.32 33.49 5.68
C PRO A 36 -13.32 33.13 4.58
N PHE A 37 -12.83 32.51 3.51
CA PHE A 37 -13.66 31.74 2.60
C PHE A 37 -12.95 30.45 2.22
N SER A 38 -13.72 29.51 1.68
CA SER A 38 -13.16 28.25 1.18
C SER A 38 -13.58 28.01 -0.26
N LEU A 39 -12.68 27.46 -1.06
CA LEU A 39 -12.93 27.00 -2.42
C LEU A 39 -12.86 25.47 -2.44
N ALA A 40 -13.89 24.83 -2.98
CA ALA A 40 -13.92 23.40 -3.24
C ALA A 40 -13.91 23.15 -4.74
N LEU A 41 -12.88 22.45 -5.23
CA LEU A 41 -12.81 21.93 -6.60
C LEU A 41 -13.24 20.46 -6.57
N ILE A 42 -14.12 20.08 -7.47
CA ILE A 42 -14.83 18.81 -7.50
C ILE A 42 -14.71 18.23 -8.90
N ASP A 43 -14.45 16.93 -9.01
CA ASP A 43 -14.44 16.19 -10.26
C ASP A 43 -15.26 14.89 -10.12
N ILE A 44 -15.99 14.55 -11.19
CA ILE A 44 -16.78 13.34 -11.24
C ILE A 44 -15.87 12.13 -11.52
N ASP A 45 -15.86 11.20 -10.56
CA ASP A 45 -14.99 10.03 -10.66
C ASP A 45 -15.33 9.19 -11.89
N ARG A 46 -14.33 9.02 -12.76
CA ARG A 46 -14.40 8.15 -13.94
C ARG A 46 -15.42 8.62 -14.98
N PHE A 47 -15.71 9.92 -15.06
CA PHE A 47 -16.63 10.49 -16.04
C PHE A 47 -16.36 10.02 -17.48
N LYS A 48 -15.10 10.07 -17.93
CA LYS A 48 -14.72 9.55 -19.26
C LYS A 48 -15.17 8.10 -19.49
N LYS A 49 -15.05 7.22 -18.49
CA LYS A 49 -15.50 5.81 -18.62
C LYS A 49 -17.02 5.69 -18.78
N TYR A 50 -17.79 6.62 -18.23
CA TYR A 50 -19.23 6.66 -18.46
C TYR A 50 -19.54 7.10 -19.89
N ASN A 51 -18.88 8.14 -20.40
CA ASN A 51 -19.03 8.57 -21.79
C ASN A 51 -18.62 7.48 -22.78
N ASP A 52 -17.44 6.87 -22.58
CA ASP A 52 -16.92 5.83 -23.46
C ASP A 52 -17.86 4.61 -23.51
N LYS A 53 -18.60 4.32 -22.42
CA LYS A 53 -19.47 3.15 -22.31
C LYS A 53 -20.91 3.40 -22.73
N TYR A 54 -21.46 4.58 -22.46
CA TYR A 54 -22.89 4.87 -22.59
C TYR A 54 -23.20 6.07 -23.50
N GLY A 55 -22.17 6.71 -24.06
CA GLY A 55 -22.28 7.88 -24.94
C GLY A 55 -22.37 9.21 -24.19
N HIS A 56 -22.19 10.30 -24.93
CA HIS A 56 -22.17 11.66 -24.37
C HIS A 56 -23.51 12.09 -23.75
N LEU A 57 -24.64 11.63 -24.29
CA LEU A 57 -25.97 11.92 -23.70
C LEU A 57 -26.09 11.41 -22.26
N PHE A 58 -25.48 10.27 -21.96
CA PHE A 58 -25.42 9.77 -20.58
C PHE A 58 -24.49 10.62 -19.69
N GLY A 59 -23.38 11.10 -20.26
CA GLY A 59 -22.51 12.08 -19.60
C GLY A 59 -23.25 13.34 -19.21
N ASP A 60 -24.07 13.88 -20.11
CA ASP A 60 -24.88 15.06 -19.85
C ASP A 60 -25.86 14.84 -18.69
N GLU A 61 -26.48 13.66 -18.61
CA GLU A 61 -27.35 13.30 -17.48
C GLU A 61 -26.58 13.20 -16.17
N ILE A 62 -25.34 12.69 -16.17
CA ILE A 62 -24.47 12.70 -14.98
C ILE A 62 -24.16 14.15 -14.55
N LEU A 63 -23.88 15.04 -15.49
CA LEU A 63 -23.56 16.44 -15.20
C LEU A 63 -24.78 17.18 -14.61
N LYS A 64 -25.97 16.99 -15.19
CA LYS A 64 -27.24 17.51 -14.67
C LYS A 64 -27.53 16.96 -13.28
N TYR A 65 -27.32 15.66 -13.09
CA TYR A 65 -27.48 14.98 -11.82
C TYR A 65 -26.57 15.58 -10.73
N ALA A 66 -25.28 15.75 -11.02
CA ALA A 66 -24.31 16.34 -10.08
C ALA A 66 -24.69 17.79 -9.75
N THR A 67 -25.02 18.58 -10.77
CA THR A 67 -25.49 19.97 -10.64
C THR A 67 -26.72 20.08 -9.75
N SER A 68 -27.73 19.25 -9.97
CA SER A 68 -28.95 19.24 -9.16
C SER A 68 -28.67 18.91 -7.71
N THR A 69 -27.75 17.98 -7.46
CA THR A 69 -27.38 17.57 -6.10
C THR A 69 -26.59 18.65 -5.38
N LEU A 70 -25.68 19.33 -6.08
CA LEU A 70 -24.97 20.51 -5.57
C LEU A 70 -25.97 21.61 -5.18
N ARG A 71 -26.87 22.00 -6.09
CA ARG A 71 -27.88 23.03 -5.82
C ARG A 71 -28.73 22.69 -4.60
N LEU A 72 -29.30 21.48 -4.57
CA LEU A 72 -30.17 21.04 -3.47
C LEU A 72 -29.44 20.98 -2.13
N THR A 73 -28.15 20.61 -2.12
CA THR A 73 -27.39 20.52 -0.87
C THR A 73 -27.08 21.90 -0.28
N PHE A 74 -27.02 22.93 -1.12
CA PHE A 74 -26.52 24.26 -0.76
C PHE A 74 -27.57 25.36 -0.99
N LEU A 75 -28.86 25.01 -0.96
CA LEU A 75 -30.00 25.90 -1.23
C LEU A 75 -30.00 27.20 -0.40
N GLU A 76 -29.49 27.17 0.83
CA GLU A 76 -29.61 28.26 1.80
C GLU A 76 -28.37 29.15 1.92
N GLY A 77 -27.41 29.07 0.98
CA GLY A 77 -26.13 29.80 1.08
C GLY A 77 -25.85 30.77 -0.08
N PRO A 78 -24.99 31.79 0.12
CA PRO A 78 -24.42 32.60 -0.97
C PRO A 78 -23.37 31.76 -1.71
N SER A 79 -23.81 30.72 -2.39
CA SER A 79 -22.92 29.74 -3.01
C SER A 79 -22.69 30.09 -4.46
N PHE A 80 -21.45 30.45 -4.77
CA PHE A 80 -21.01 30.64 -6.15
C PHE A 80 -20.69 29.26 -6.73
N PHE A 81 -21.52 28.82 -7.68
CA PHE A 81 -21.37 27.55 -8.40
C PHE A 81 -20.84 27.78 -9.80
N LEU A 82 -19.80 27.05 -10.14
CA LEU A 82 -19.13 27.18 -11.42
C LEU A 82 -18.82 25.81 -11.99
N ARG A 83 -18.98 25.66 -13.31
CA ARG A 83 -18.44 24.52 -14.06
C ARG A 83 -17.10 24.96 -14.64
N TYR A 84 -16.02 24.38 -14.13
CA TYR A 84 -14.66 24.81 -14.44
C TYR A 84 -14.20 24.32 -15.81
N GLY A 85 -14.57 23.10 -16.17
CA GLY A 85 -14.33 22.51 -17.48
C GLY A 85 -14.70 21.03 -17.47
N GLY A 86 -15.26 20.50 -18.56
CA GLY A 86 -15.62 19.09 -18.65
C GLY A 86 -16.54 18.65 -17.51
N ASP A 87 -16.04 17.78 -16.63
CA ASP A 87 -16.69 17.22 -15.44
C ASP A 87 -16.24 17.84 -14.10
N GLU A 88 -15.56 18.98 -14.17
CA GLU A 88 -15.04 19.71 -13.02
C GLU A 88 -15.96 20.87 -12.61
N PHE A 89 -16.20 20.98 -11.31
CA PHE A 89 -17.05 21.97 -10.68
C PHE A 89 -16.32 22.69 -9.55
N ILE A 90 -16.61 23.96 -9.36
CA ILE A 90 -16.16 24.76 -8.23
C ILE A 90 -17.36 25.22 -7.42
N VAL A 91 -17.23 25.09 -6.10
CA VAL A 91 -18.12 25.70 -5.11
C VAL A 91 -17.29 26.61 -4.23
N ILE A 92 -17.67 27.88 -4.15
CA ILE A 92 -17.05 28.82 -3.22
C ILE A 92 -18.00 29.06 -2.04
N PHE A 93 -17.43 29.06 -0.84
CA PHE A 93 -18.12 29.25 0.42
C PHE A 93 -17.62 30.53 1.12
N PRO A 94 -18.20 31.71 0.78
CA PRO A 94 -17.91 32.95 1.48
C PRO A 94 -18.21 32.83 2.97
N GLY A 95 -17.33 33.37 3.81
CA GLY A 95 -17.49 33.37 5.26
C GLY A 95 -17.29 32.01 5.93
N LYS A 96 -16.95 30.95 5.19
CA LYS A 96 -16.76 29.60 5.76
C LYS A 96 -15.29 29.20 5.80
N THR A 97 -14.89 28.67 6.93
CA THR A 97 -13.61 28.00 7.14
C THR A 97 -13.53 26.68 6.36
N VAL A 98 -12.32 26.17 6.16
CA VAL A 98 -12.08 24.86 5.53
C VAL A 98 -12.83 23.73 6.23
N ARG A 99 -12.98 23.81 7.56
CA ARG A 99 -13.69 22.81 8.36
C ARG A 99 -15.19 22.80 8.04
N GLU A 100 -15.79 23.98 7.94
CA GLU A 100 -17.21 24.12 7.62
C GLU A 100 -17.49 23.72 6.17
N ALA A 101 -16.64 24.15 5.23
CA ALA A 101 -16.71 23.73 3.84
C ALA A 101 -16.55 22.21 3.70
N LEU A 102 -15.62 21.58 4.44
CA LEU A 102 -15.47 20.13 4.47
C LEU A 102 -16.74 19.42 4.98
N SER A 103 -17.38 19.95 6.02
CA SER A 103 -18.64 19.40 6.53
C SER A 103 -19.75 19.47 5.49
N ALA A 104 -19.92 20.65 4.88
CA ALA A 104 -20.93 20.88 3.84
C ALA A 104 -20.68 19.99 2.60
N MET A 105 -19.43 19.87 2.17
CA MET A 105 -19.06 19.01 1.05
C MET A 105 -19.23 17.52 1.36
N ARG A 106 -19.03 17.08 2.62
CA ARG A 106 -19.33 15.70 3.03
C ARG A 106 -20.81 15.38 2.96
N GLN A 107 -21.67 16.33 3.33
CA GLN A 107 -23.11 16.19 3.15
C GLN A 107 -23.46 16.08 1.66
N CYS A 108 -22.84 16.92 0.80
CA CYS A 108 -23.05 16.82 -0.64
C CYS A 108 -22.58 15.48 -1.20
N GLN A 109 -21.41 14.99 -0.80
CA GLN A 109 -20.91 13.67 -1.20
C GLN A 109 -21.85 12.55 -0.74
N HIS A 110 -22.40 12.66 0.46
CA HIS A 110 -23.40 11.72 0.96
C HIS A 110 -24.66 11.72 0.08
N ASN A 111 -25.17 12.90 -0.27
CA ASN A 111 -26.33 13.07 -1.14
C ASN A 111 -26.08 12.51 -2.55
N LEU A 112 -24.89 12.77 -3.11
CA LEU A 112 -24.46 12.21 -4.40
C LEU A 112 -24.41 10.68 -4.40
N ARG A 113 -24.16 10.06 -3.24
CA ARG A 113 -24.16 8.59 -3.14
C ARG A 113 -25.55 8.01 -2.89
N ARG A 114 -26.40 8.74 -2.17
CA ARG A 114 -27.74 8.27 -1.77
C ARG A 114 -28.79 8.44 -2.86
N ARG A 115 -28.72 9.52 -3.63
CA ARG A 115 -29.64 9.76 -4.74
C ARG A 115 -29.00 9.19 -6.01
N PRO A 116 -29.34 7.99 -6.50
CA PRO A 116 -28.71 7.49 -7.72
C PRO A 116 -29.08 8.34 -8.95
N CYS A 117 -28.18 8.39 -9.92
CA CYS A 117 -28.47 8.97 -11.24
C CYS A 117 -29.35 7.98 -12.02
N LEU A 118 -30.54 8.41 -12.45
CA LEU A 118 -31.46 7.58 -13.24
C LEU A 118 -31.22 7.83 -14.74
N TYR A 119 -31.01 6.76 -15.51
CA TYR A 119 -30.93 6.82 -16.97
C TYR A 119 -31.41 5.52 -17.59
N GLY A 120 -32.28 5.59 -18.60
CA GLY A 120 -32.79 4.40 -19.30
C GLY A 120 -33.35 3.33 -18.36
N ASN A 121 -34.11 3.74 -17.33
CA ASN A 121 -34.67 2.89 -16.28
C ASN A 121 -33.64 2.15 -15.39
N ARG A 122 -32.40 2.62 -15.32
CA ARG A 122 -31.36 2.08 -14.45
C ARG A 122 -30.78 3.14 -13.52
N PHE A 123 -30.37 2.69 -12.34
CA PHE A 123 -29.73 3.51 -11.32
C PHE A 123 -28.21 3.38 -11.39
N TYR A 124 -27.53 4.51 -11.49
CA TYR A 124 -26.08 4.62 -11.53
C TYR A 124 -25.57 5.32 -10.28
N ARG A 125 -24.57 4.71 -9.66
CA ARG A 125 -23.84 5.33 -8.54
C ARG A 125 -22.76 6.22 -9.11
N VAL A 126 -22.87 7.51 -8.84
CA VAL A 126 -21.87 8.52 -9.19
C VAL A 126 -21.11 8.88 -7.91
N SER A 127 -19.79 9.00 -8.00
CA SER A 127 -18.97 9.52 -6.91
C SER A 127 -18.11 10.68 -7.38
N VAL A 128 -17.64 11.48 -6.43
CA VAL A 128 -16.82 12.65 -6.71
C VAL A 128 -15.56 12.65 -5.86
N SER A 129 -14.50 13.17 -6.45
CA SER A 129 -13.24 13.51 -5.80
C SER A 129 -13.19 15.03 -5.62
N CYS A 130 -12.81 15.49 -4.43
CA CYS A 130 -12.85 16.92 -4.12
C CYS A 130 -11.62 17.37 -3.33
N GLY A 131 -11.08 18.52 -3.72
CA GLY A 131 -10.04 19.26 -3.02
C GLY A 131 -10.59 20.57 -2.46
N ILE A 132 -10.20 20.94 -1.23
CA ILE A 132 -10.63 22.19 -0.59
C ILE A 132 -9.40 23.02 -0.21
N ALA A 133 -9.38 24.29 -0.60
CA ALA A 133 -8.41 25.29 -0.13
C ALA A 133 -9.13 26.42 0.61
N GLY A 134 -8.55 26.91 1.71
CA GLY A 134 -9.06 28.04 2.49
C GLY A 134 -8.24 29.30 2.38
N PHE A 135 -8.88 30.44 2.16
CA PHE A 135 -8.23 31.74 2.21
C PHE A 135 -8.23 32.29 3.65
N PRO A 136 -7.14 32.93 4.11
CA PRO A 136 -5.87 33.16 3.40
C PRO A 136 -4.80 32.08 3.60
N GLN A 137 -5.08 31.01 4.36
CA GLN A 137 -4.05 30.06 4.82
C GLN A 137 -3.47 29.19 3.70
N ASP A 138 -4.32 28.73 2.78
CA ASP A 138 -3.97 27.84 1.68
C ASP A 138 -3.76 28.61 0.35
N GLY A 139 -3.73 29.94 0.37
CA GLY A 139 -3.49 30.77 -0.82
C GLY A 139 -3.91 32.22 -0.63
N ARG A 140 -3.17 33.14 -1.26
CA ARG A 140 -3.40 34.59 -1.21
C ARG A 140 -3.70 35.22 -2.57
N THR A 141 -3.58 34.45 -3.64
CA THR A 141 -3.97 34.84 -5.00
C THR A 141 -5.01 33.87 -5.57
N PRO A 142 -5.82 34.27 -6.57
CA PRO A 142 -6.77 33.38 -7.22
C PRO A 142 -6.09 32.09 -7.75
N ASP A 143 -4.93 32.23 -8.39
CA ASP A 143 -4.16 31.12 -8.94
C ASP A 143 -3.70 30.15 -7.85
N GLU A 144 -3.21 30.66 -6.71
CA GLU A 144 -2.81 29.81 -5.59
C GLU A 144 -3.99 29.03 -5.03
N MET A 145 -5.15 29.69 -4.84
CA MET A 145 -6.36 29.02 -4.33
C MET A 145 -6.83 27.91 -5.27
N ILE A 146 -6.86 28.16 -6.58
CA ILE A 146 -7.27 27.18 -7.58
C ILE A 146 -6.26 26.03 -7.64
N ARG A 147 -4.97 26.33 -7.76
CA ARG A 147 -3.88 25.35 -7.83
C ARG A 147 -3.85 24.44 -6.61
N ASN A 148 -4.02 25.00 -5.41
CA ASN A 148 -3.95 24.23 -4.18
C ASN A 148 -5.21 23.37 -3.97
N ALA A 149 -6.38 23.85 -4.38
CA ALA A 149 -7.58 23.01 -4.45
C ALA A 149 -7.43 21.88 -5.47
N ASP A 150 -6.82 22.14 -6.62
CA ASP A 150 -6.50 21.12 -7.64
C ASP A 150 -5.53 20.06 -7.13
N GLU A 151 -4.43 20.44 -6.46
CA GLU A 151 -3.50 19.46 -5.87
C GLU A 151 -4.23 18.55 -4.87
N ALA A 152 -5.10 19.11 -4.05
CA ALA A 152 -5.89 18.35 -3.09
C ALA A 152 -6.90 17.40 -3.75
N MET A 153 -7.56 17.86 -4.81
CA MET A 153 -8.47 17.04 -5.61
C MET A 153 -7.71 15.91 -6.32
N TYR A 154 -6.58 16.21 -6.94
CA TYR A 154 -5.70 15.22 -7.57
C TYR A 154 -5.24 14.17 -6.57
N PHE A 155 -4.80 14.59 -5.39
CA PHE A 155 -4.42 13.68 -4.30
C PHE A 155 -5.60 12.81 -3.87
N SER A 156 -6.83 13.33 -3.83
CA SER A 156 -8.03 12.53 -3.55
C SER A 156 -8.28 11.44 -4.60
N LYS A 157 -8.09 11.75 -5.89
CA LYS A 157 -8.17 10.77 -6.98
C LYS A 157 -7.10 9.68 -6.87
N LYS A 158 -5.86 10.07 -6.55
CA LYS A 158 -4.72 9.13 -6.40
C LYS A 158 -4.83 8.27 -5.14
N THR A 159 -5.49 8.74 -4.10
CA THR A 159 -5.62 8.02 -2.83
C THR A 159 -6.86 7.14 -2.74
N GLY A 160 -7.63 6.98 -3.82
CA GLY A 160 -8.74 6.03 -3.88
C GLY A 160 -10.06 6.58 -4.38
N ARG A 161 -10.12 7.86 -4.78
CA ARG A 161 -11.34 8.54 -5.26
C ARG A 161 -12.44 8.58 -4.19
N ASN A 162 -13.60 9.15 -4.53
CA ASN A 162 -14.74 9.29 -3.62
C ASN A 162 -14.32 9.87 -2.24
N ARG A 163 -13.51 10.93 -2.26
CA ARG A 163 -12.87 11.51 -1.07
C ARG A 163 -12.84 13.03 -1.19
N ILE A 164 -12.85 13.67 -0.03
CA ILE A 164 -12.75 15.13 0.10
C ILE A 164 -11.52 15.41 0.95
N ILE A 165 -10.57 16.12 0.38
CA ILE A 165 -9.27 16.37 1.00
C ILE A 165 -9.04 17.87 1.10
N PRO A 166 -8.91 18.43 2.31
CA PRO A 166 -8.38 19.77 2.50
C PRO A 166 -6.89 19.84 2.12
N TYR A 167 -6.49 20.91 1.45
CA TYR A 167 -5.11 21.15 1.02
C TYR A 167 -4.13 21.10 2.19
N GLY A 168 -4.39 21.85 3.25
CA GLY A 168 -3.57 21.84 4.46
C GLY A 168 -3.42 20.47 5.15
N ARG A 169 -4.21 19.45 4.77
CA ARG A 169 -4.05 18.07 5.27
C ARG A 169 -3.17 17.17 4.41
N ILE A 170 -2.81 17.57 3.19
CA ILE A 170 -2.04 16.72 2.27
C ILE A 170 -0.70 16.30 2.90
N GLY A 171 0.05 17.25 3.48
CA GLY A 171 1.33 16.97 4.12
C GLY A 171 1.22 15.94 5.24
N LEU A 172 0.24 16.12 6.14
CA LEU A 172 -0.03 15.18 7.23
C LEU A 172 -0.44 13.78 6.70
N LEU A 173 -1.25 13.72 5.64
CA LEU A 173 -1.67 12.45 5.03
C LEU A 173 -0.52 11.73 4.35
N LYS A 174 0.37 12.46 3.66
CA LYS A 174 1.61 11.89 3.08
C LYS A 174 2.50 11.32 4.19
N PHE A 175 2.75 12.09 5.25
CA PHE A 175 3.55 11.65 6.40
C PHE A 175 2.95 10.42 7.09
N ARG A 176 1.64 10.43 7.39
CA ARG A 176 0.98 9.27 8.02
C ARG A 176 1.11 8.00 7.20
N ARG A 177 1.06 8.08 5.86
CA ARG A 177 1.23 6.90 5.00
C ARG A 177 2.66 6.35 5.07
N ILE A 178 3.66 7.23 5.07
CA ILE A 178 5.06 6.82 5.23
C ILE A 178 5.28 6.20 6.60
N ALA A 179 4.79 6.83 7.68
CA ALA A 179 4.91 6.32 9.04
C ALA A 179 4.25 4.94 9.20
N MET A 180 3.05 4.74 8.64
CA MET A 180 2.39 3.43 8.66
C MET A 180 3.17 2.36 7.88
N PHE A 181 3.76 2.72 6.73
CA PHE A 181 4.59 1.80 5.96
C PHE A 181 5.84 1.38 6.75
N LEU A 182 6.54 2.34 7.36
CA LEU A 182 7.71 2.08 8.20
C LEU A 182 7.35 1.21 9.41
N ALA A 183 6.24 1.49 10.08
CA ALA A 183 5.75 0.68 11.20
C ALA A 183 5.45 -0.76 10.77
N ALA A 184 4.80 -0.95 9.62
CA ALA A 184 4.52 -2.29 9.08
C ALA A 184 5.81 -3.05 8.73
N ALA A 185 6.80 -2.36 8.14
CA ALA A 185 8.10 -2.95 7.82
C ALA A 185 8.87 -3.38 9.08
N LEU A 186 8.88 -2.54 10.12
CA LEU A 186 9.50 -2.89 11.42
C LEU A 186 8.81 -4.09 12.08
N PHE A 187 7.48 -4.13 12.05
CA PHE A 187 6.72 -5.26 12.58
C PHE A 187 7.04 -6.56 11.84
N ALA A 188 7.12 -6.53 10.51
CA ALA A 188 7.50 -7.68 9.70
C ALA A 188 8.93 -8.15 10.02
N ALA A 189 9.89 -7.23 10.15
CA ALA A 189 11.26 -7.57 10.53
C ALA A 189 11.33 -8.24 11.90
N ALA A 190 10.63 -7.69 12.90
CA ALA A 190 10.56 -8.28 14.24
C ALA A 190 9.94 -9.68 14.23
N ALA A 191 8.89 -9.90 13.42
CA ALA A 191 8.26 -11.21 13.26
C ALA A 191 9.23 -12.23 12.64
N VAL A 192 10.01 -11.84 11.63
CA VAL A 192 11.04 -12.70 11.03
C VAL A 192 12.14 -13.04 12.03
N THR A 193 12.62 -12.05 12.80
CA THR A 193 13.62 -12.29 13.85
C THR A 193 13.11 -13.23 14.93
N LEU A 194 11.85 -13.08 15.35
CA LEU A 194 11.22 -13.97 16.32
C LEU A 194 11.09 -15.39 15.78
N LEU A 195 10.64 -15.56 14.53
CA LEU A 195 10.53 -16.86 13.89
C LEU A 195 11.89 -17.56 13.81
N TYR A 196 12.93 -16.84 13.36
CA TYR A 196 14.29 -17.36 13.34
C TYR A 196 14.76 -17.80 14.72
N ARG A 197 14.52 -16.99 15.76
CA ARG A 197 14.89 -17.32 17.15
C ARG A 197 14.18 -18.58 17.63
N LEU A 198 12.89 -18.73 17.32
CA LEU A 198 12.11 -19.91 17.70
C LEU A 198 12.62 -21.17 16.98
N THR A 199 12.85 -21.11 15.66
CA THR A 199 13.41 -22.21 14.88
C THR A 199 14.80 -22.61 15.37
N TYR A 200 15.66 -21.64 15.67
CA TYR A 200 16.98 -21.90 16.20
C TYR A 200 16.92 -22.61 17.55
N GLN A 201 16.09 -22.14 18.49
CA GLN A 201 15.97 -22.76 19.82
C GLN A 201 15.32 -24.15 19.79
N GLN A 202 14.27 -24.36 18.98
CA GLN A 202 13.51 -25.61 18.99
C GLN A 202 14.12 -26.71 18.12
N ILE A 203 14.76 -26.37 17.01
CA ILE A 203 15.19 -27.36 16.00
C ILE A 203 16.72 -27.42 15.92
N ILE A 204 17.38 -26.27 15.75
CA ILE A 204 18.81 -26.24 15.42
C ILE A 204 19.67 -26.49 16.67
N ARG A 205 19.41 -25.78 17.77
CA ARG A 205 20.21 -25.84 19.00
C ARG A 205 20.27 -27.25 19.62
N PRO A 206 19.16 -28.00 19.78
CA PRO A 206 19.21 -29.35 20.36
C PRO A 206 20.02 -30.32 19.51
N ARG A 207 19.87 -30.27 18.18
CA ARG A 207 20.66 -31.11 17.24
C ARG A 207 22.16 -30.78 17.31
N LEU A 208 22.50 -29.50 17.43
CA LEU A 208 23.89 -29.07 17.56
C LEU A 208 24.53 -29.60 18.86
N GLU A 209 23.79 -29.57 19.98
CA GLU A 209 24.25 -30.10 21.26
C GLU A 209 24.40 -31.63 21.23
N GLN A 210 23.49 -32.36 20.59
CA GLN A 210 23.63 -33.81 20.38
C GLN A 210 24.92 -34.16 19.63
N LEU A 211 25.26 -33.41 18.58
CA LEU A 211 26.47 -33.65 17.79
C LEU A 211 27.77 -33.39 18.57
N LYS A 212 27.77 -32.40 19.49
CA LYS A 212 28.97 -32.10 20.32
C LYS A 212 29.33 -33.22 21.32
N HIS A 213 28.36 -34.06 21.70
CA HIS A 213 28.53 -35.08 22.73
C HIS A 213 28.86 -36.47 22.15
N MET A 214 28.87 -36.63 20.82
CA MET A 214 29.36 -37.86 20.19
C MET A 214 30.89 -37.95 20.32
N LYS A 215 31.38 -38.90 21.13
CA LYS A 215 32.76 -39.39 21.05
C LYS A 215 32.78 -40.67 20.23
N ILE A 216 33.88 -40.87 19.49
CA ILE A 216 34.13 -42.11 18.74
C ILE A 216 35.10 -42.91 19.60
N VAL A 217 34.68 -44.04 20.15
CA VAL A 217 35.57 -44.98 20.85
C VAL A 217 35.71 -46.26 20.04
N THR A 218 36.95 -46.66 19.85
CA THR A 218 37.34 -47.92 19.23
C THR A 218 37.64 -48.95 20.32
N GLU A 219 36.71 -49.85 20.61
CA GLU A 219 36.98 -51.15 21.26
C GLU A 219 36.00 -52.17 20.70
N PRO A 220 36.42 -53.09 19.82
CA PRO A 220 36.95 -54.36 20.34
C PRO A 220 38.47 -54.53 20.31
N ARG A 221 38.99 -55.32 21.25
CA ARG A 221 40.30 -55.95 21.12
C ARG A 221 40.25 -56.93 19.95
N ASN A 222 41.29 -56.91 19.10
CA ASN A 222 41.44 -57.68 17.86
C ASN A 222 40.59 -57.21 16.67
N LEU A 223 40.42 -55.89 16.51
CA LEU A 223 39.90 -55.33 15.27
C LEU A 223 40.95 -55.29 14.17
N ASP A 224 40.54 -55.63 12.96
CA ASP A 224 41.32 -55.35 11.76
C ASP A 224 41.39 -53.84 11.57
N THR A 225 42.58 -53.38 11.18
CA THR A 225 42.85 -51.98 10.93
C THR A 225 43.04 -51.76 9.44
N VAL A 226 42.15 -50.97 8.84
CA VAL A 226 42.26 -50.53 7.44
C VAL A 226 42.75 -49.09 7.43
N ILE A 227 43.95 -48.88 6.90
CA ILE A 227 44.60 -47.57 6.76
C ILE A 227 44.42 -47.10 5.32
N LEU A 228 43.87 -45.91 5.14
CA LEU A 228 43.68 -45.30 3.84
C LEU A 228 44.87 -44.45 3.43
N ARG A 229 45.02 -44.23 2.12
CA ARG A 229 46.10 -43.41 1.55
C ARG A 229 46.08 -41.95 2.02
N ASN A 230 44.92 -41.46 2.46
CA ASN A 230 44.77 -40.13 3.03
C ASN A 230 45.07 -40.06 4.54
N GLY A 231 45.53 -41.15 5.15
CA GLY A 231 45.91 -41.23 6.56
C GLY A 231 44.75 -41.57 7.52
N LEU A 232 43.52 -41.74 7.02
CA LEU A 232 42.42 -42.21 7.86
C LEU A 232 42.63 -43.68 8.26
N VAL A 233 42.29 -43.98 9.51
CA VAL A 233 42.44 -45.31 10.10
C VAL A 233 41.07 -45.78 10.59
N PHE A 234 40.57 -46.87 10.01
CA PHE A 234 39.36 -47.53 10.46
C PHE A 234 39.72 -48.80 11.20
N LYS A 235 39.03 -49.06 12.30
CA LYS A 235 39.14 -50.32 13.04
C LYS A 235 37.76 -50.99 13.10
N GLY A 236 37.70 -52.25 12.70
CA GLY A 236 36.47 -53.03 12.66
C GLY A 236 36.74 -54.48 12.27
N SER A 237 35.72 -55.31 12.18
CA SER A 237 35.89 -56.71 11.73
C SER A 237 35.71 -56.76 10.22
N ILE A 238 36.72 -57.25 9.47
CA ILE A 238 36.57 -57.39 8.02
C ILE A 238 35.58 -58.53 7.74
N LEU A 239 34.45 -58.21 7.11
CA LEU A 239 33.42 -59.18 6.74
C LEU A 239 33.72 -59.84 5.39
N THR A 240 34.21 -59.05 4.43
CA THR A 240 34.63 -59.54 3.10
C THR A 240 35.78 -58.69 2.57
N GLU A 241 36.71 -59.34 1.87
CA GLU A 241 37.79 -58.71 1.13
C GLU A 241 37.86 -59.31 -0.28
N ASN A 242 37.83 -58.46 -1.29
CA ASN A 242 37.95 -58.85 -2.69
C ASN A 242 38.77 -57.82 -3.49
N ASN A 243 38.97 -58.07 -4.78
CA ASN A 243 39.74 -57.17 -5.65
C ASN A 243 39.13 -55.76 -5.76
N GLY A 244 37.85 -55.58 -5.44
CA GLY A 244 37.16 -54.30 -5.44
C GLY A 244 37.31 -53.50 -4.15
N GLY A 245 37.55 -54.15 -3.01
CA GLY A 245 37.63 -53.47 -1.72
C GLY A 245 37.39 -54.36 -0.50
N VAL A 246 37.12 -53.71 0.63
CA VAL A 246 36.91 -54.32 1.94
C VAL A 246 35.58 -53.85 2.52
N VAL A 247 34.77 -54.76 3.03
CA VAL A 247 33.60 -54.44 3.85
C VAL A 247 33.95 -54.63 5.32
N LEU A 248 33.84 -53.56 6.09
CA LEU A 248 34.22 -53.50 7.50
C LEU A 248 32.97 -53.37 8.37
N HIS A 249 32.84 -54.25 9.37
CA HIS A 249 31.86 -54.13 10.44
C HIS A 249 32.40 -53.23 11.54
N LEU A 250 31.63 -52.20 11.89
CA LEU A 250 31.98 -51.18 12.88
C LEU A 250 31.05 -51.32 14.09
N TYR A 251 31.64 -51.20 15.28
CA TYR A 251 30.92 -51.19 16.55
C TYR A 251 30.94 -49.75 17.11
N PHE A 252 29.77 -49.27 17.54
CA PHE A 252 29.60 -47.92 18.10
C PHE A 252 29.32 -48.00 19.61
N GLU A 253 29.71 -46.96 20.36
CA GLU A 253 29.64 -46.91 21.84
C GLU A 253 28.24 -47.15 22.43
N ASN A 254 27.19 -46.84 21.68
CA ASN A 254 25.81 -46.99 22.12
C ASN A 254 25.27 -48.42 21.94
N GLY A 255 26.15 -49.39 21.64
CA GLY A 255 25.77 -50.77 21.30
C GLY A 255 25.21 -50.92 19.88
N GLY A 256 25.29 -49.89 19.05
CA GLY A 256 24.92 -49.94 17.65
C GLY A 256 26.02 -50.57 16.80
N GLU A 257 25.61 -51.21 15.70
CA GLU A 257 26.50 -51.85 14.74
C GLU A 257 26.24 -51.29 13.33
N GLY A 258 27.27 -51.22 12.49
CA GLY A 258 27.14 -50.73 11.11
C GLY A 258 28.19 -51.31 10.18
N GLN A 259 27.95 -51.19 8.87
CA GLN A 259 28.87 -51.68 7.83
C GLN A 259 29.35 -50.53 6.95
N MET A 260 30.62 -50.59 6.57
CA MET A 260 31.22 -49.64 5.65
C MET A 260 32.04 -50.36 4.59
N THR A 261 31.81 -50.01 3.32
CA THR A 261 32.58 -50.54 2.19
C THR A 261 33.65 -49.53 1.79
N ILE A 262 34.91 -49.98 1.74
CA ILE A 262 36.05 -49.16 1.33
C ILE A 262 36.65 -49.74 0.05
N ARG A 263 36.89 -48.89 -0.95
CA ARG A 263 37.46 -49.34 -2.24
C ARG A 263 38.94 -49.69 -2.12
N ARG A 264 39.41 -50.71 -2.82
CA ARG A 264 40.81 -51.16 -2.76
C ARG A 264 41.81 -50.06 -3.14
N SER A 265 41.44 -49.17 -4.05
CA SER A 265 42.24 -48.01 -4.47
C SER A 265 42.51 -46.99 -3.37
N GLU A 266 41.65 -46.94 -2.36
CA GLU A 266 41.73 -45.99 -1.23
C GLU A 266 42.55 -46.55 -0.07
N ILE A 267 42.76 -47.87 -0.05
CA ILE A 267 43.47 -48.57 1.02
C ILE A 267 44.98 -48.46 0.78
N SER A 268 45.68 -48.01 1.80
CA SER A 268 47.14 -47.99 1.86
C SER A 268 47.69 -49.26 2.50
N GLN A 269 47.09 -49.73 3.58
CA GLN A 269 47.54 -50.89 4.34
C GLN A 269 46.38 -51.52 5.10
N ILE A 270 46.38 -52.86 5.20
CA ILE A 270 45.50 -53.60 6.12
C ILE A 270 46.39 -54.29 7.15
N LYS A 271 46.04 -54.15 8.43
CA LYS A 271 46.67 -54.88 9.53
C LYS A 271 45.60 -55.73 10.20
N TYR A 272 45.71 -57.05 10.06
CA TYR A 272 44.82 -57.98 10.73
C TYR A 272 45.20 -58.11 12.20
N GLY A 273 44.21 -58.13 13.10
CA GLY A 273 44.44 -58.36 14.52
C GLY A 273 44.55 -59.86 14.83
N GLY A 274 45.76 -60.44 14.95
CA GLY A 274 45.98 -61.87 15.29
C GLY A 274 46.27 -62.13 16.80
N ALA A 275 46.31 -63.36 17.36
CA ALA A 275 46.41 -64.74 16.80
C ALA A 275 46.25 -65.82 17.92
N PRO A 276 46.14 -67.15 17.65
CA PRO A 276 45.98 -67.85 16.36
C PRO A 276 44.52 -68.05 15.94
#